data_AF-A0A7S0EN50-F1
#
_entry.id   AF-A0A7S0EN50-F1
#
_cell.length_a   1.000
_cell.length_b   1.000
_cell.length_c   1.000
_cell.angle_alpha   90.00
_cell.angle_beta   90.00
_cell.angle_gamma   90.00
#
_symmetry.space_group_name_H-M   'P 1'
#
loop_
_entity.id
_entity.type
_entity.pdbx_description
1 polymer ?
#
loop_
_entity_poly.entity_id
_entity_poly.type
_entity_poly.pdbx_seq_one_letter_code
_entity_poly.pdbx_strand_id
1 'polypeptide(L)'
;RLHCESCSCEEEREGNGADEDIEQKAQELSLSQSTMSKQEQEQRVNNAKNEISAFSDMYNRMLKQCFEKCVEHYHDGELALGENVCIDRCVSKYVSAQEKVGATMTKVTSQMQQI
;
A
#
# COMPACT_ATOMS: atom_id res chain seq x y z
N ARG A 1 -17.75 -37.77 23.00
CA ARG A 1 -16.85 -37.23 24.05
C ARG A 1 -15.56 -36.84 23.35
N LEU A 2 -15.43 -35.56 22.99
CA LEU A 2 -14.31 -35.03 22.21
C LEU A 2 -13.11 -34.86 23.13
N HIS A 3 -11.97 -35.47 22.78
CA HIS A 3 -10.67 -35.09 23.33
C HIS A 3 -10.01 -34.17 22.30
N CYS A 4 -9.76 -32.94 22.72
CA CYS A 4 -8.96 -31.95 22.01
C CYS A 4 -7.83 -31.60 22.97
N GLU A 5 -6.66 -32.20 22.74
CA GLU A 5 -5.40 -31.72 23.30
C GLU A 5 -4.60 -31.11 22.14
N SER A 6 -4.51 -29.78 22.18
CA SER A 6 -3.37 -28.99 21.75
C SER A 6 -2.67 -29.36 20.43
N CYS A 7 -2.97 -28.54 19.42
CA CYS A 7 -1.99 -28.00 18.47
C CYS A 7 -1.21 -29.01 17.62
N SER A 8 -1.84 -29.51 16.55
CA SER A 8 -1.23 -29.73 15.22
C SER A 8 -2.31 -30.22 14.26
N CYS A 9 -2.89 -29.30 13.49
CA CYS A 9 -3.60 -29.65 12.27
C CYS A 9 -2.53 -29.92 11.20
N GLU A 10 -2.09 -31.16 11.06
CA GLU A 10 -1.38 -31.58 9.85
C GLU A 10 -2.44 -31.86 8.78
N GLU A 11 -2.74 -30.85 7.97
CA GLU A 11 -3.39 -31.05 6.67
C GLU A 11 -2.44 -31.87 5.80
N GLU A 12 -2.79 -33.14 5.57
CA GLU A 12 -2.24 -33.94 4.48
C GLU A 12 -2.59 -33.26 3.15
N ARG A 13 -1.68 -32.45 2.64
CA ARG A 13 -1.81 -31.85 1.32
C ARG A 13 -1.29 -32.84 0.28
N GLU A 14 -2.16 -33.75 -0.15
CA GLU A 14 -2.02 -34.39 -1.46
C GLU A 14 -2.18 -33.30 -2.53
N GLY A 15 -1.12 -33.03 -3.29
CA GLY A 15 -1.09 -31.99 -4.30
C GLY A 15 -0.08 -32.30 -5.40
N ASN A 16 -0.61 -32.88 -6.47
CA ASN A 16 0.08 -33.28 -7.70
C ASN A 16 0.91 -32.18 -8.35
N GLY A 17 1.83 -32.61 -9.22
CA GLY A 17 2.79 -31.78 -9.95
C GLY A 17 2.20 -30.57 -10.66
N ALA A 18 2.98 -29.49 -10.65
CA ALA A 18 2.75 -28.26 -11.39
C ALA A 18 4.09 -27.55 -11.65
N ASP A 19 5.10 -28.29 -12.14
CA ASP A 19 6.42 -27.73 -12.49
C ASP A 19 6.59 -27.48 -14.02
N GLU A 20 5.55 -27.72 -14.83
CA GLU A 20 5.62 -27.57 -16.30
C GLU A 20 4.80 -26.40 -16.88
N ASP A 21 4.37 -25.41 -16.08
CA ASP A 21 3.56 -24.27 -16.56
C ASP A 21 4.15 -22.87 -16.26
N ILE A 22 5.41 -22.77 -15.81
CA ILE A 22 6.03 -21.47 -15.47
C ILE A 22 6.68 -20.80 -16.70
N GLU A 23 7.17 -21.57 -17.69
CA GLU A 23 7.87 -21.01 -18.85
C GLU A 23 6.95 -20.45 -19.94
N GLN A 24 5.75 -21.02 -20.14
CA GLN A 24 4.84 -20.55 -21.20
C GLN A 24 4.14 -19.23 -20.86
N LYS A 25 3.98 -18.89 -19.57
CA LYS A 25 3.37 -17.61 -19.15
C LYS A 25 4.35 -16.42 -19.18
N ALA A 26 5.66 -16.69 -19.17
CA ALA A 26 6.69 -15.68 -19.36
C ALA A 26 6.71 -15.13 -20.80
N GLN A 27 6.27 -15.93 -21.77
CA GLN A 27 6.31 -15.58 -23.18
C GLN A 27 5.14 -14.68 -23.62
N GLU A 28 3.97 -14.78 -22.99
CA GLU A 28 2.86 -13.84 -23.22
C GLU A 28 3.07 -12.48 -22.53
N LEU A 29 3.81 -12.43 -21.41
CA LEU A 29 4.17 -11.17 -20.73
C LEU A 29 5.18 -10.33 -21.54
N SER A 30 5.98 -10.98 -22.39
CA SER A 30 7.04 -10.36 -23.19
C SER A 30 6.54 -9.80 -24.54
N LEU A 31 5.50 -10.36 -25.15
CA LEU A 31 4.96 -9.87 -26.43
C LEU A 31 4.18 -8.55 -26.31
N SER A 32 3.69 -8.20 -25.11
CA SER A 32 2.95 -6.95 -24.85
C SER A 32 3.82 -5.69 -24.75
N GLN A 33 5.15 -5.84 -24.67
CA GLN A 33 6.08 -4.71 -24.51
C GLN A 33 6.63 -4.19 -25.86
N SER A 34 6.37 -4.90 -26.96
CA SER A 34 7.09 -4.74 -28.23
C SER A 34 6.48 -3.75 -29.22
N THR A 35 5.39 -3.04 -28.90
CA THR A 35 4.71 -2.12 -29.85
C THR A 35 4.43 -0.73 -29.29
N MET A 36 5.21 -0.27 -28.30
CA MET A 36 5.07 1.07 -27.73
C MET A 36 6.20 1.97 -28.24
N SER A 37 5.86 3.18 -28.70
CA SER A 37 6.90 4.14 -29.12
C SER A 37 7.79 4.49 -27.93
N LYS A 38 9.08 4.80 -28.18
CA LYS A 38 10.03 5.17 -27.11
C LYS A 38 9.50 6.32 -26.24
N GLN A 39 8.81 7.28 -26.85
CA GLN A 39 8.16 8.39 -26.16
C GLN A 39 7.01 7.94 -25.26
N GLU A 40 6.22 6.97 -25.72
CA GLU A 40 5.08 6.45 -24.95
C GLU A 40 5.54 5.56 -23.79
N GLN A 41 6.63 4.82 -23.98
CA GLN A 41 7.27 4.07 -22.90
C GLN A 41 7.84 5.01 -21.84
N GLU A 42 8.52 6.08 -22.25
CA GLU A 42 9.02 7.12 -21.33
C GLU A 42 7.87 7.81 -20.58
N GLN A 43 6.78 8.15 -21.26
CA GLN A 43 5.61 8.75 -20.64
C GLN A 43 4.93 7.80 -19.63
N ARG A 44 4.80 6.52 -19.97
CA ARG A 44 4.26 5.51 -19.04
C ARG A 44 5.14 5.36 -17.79
N VAL A 45 6.45 5.30 -17.97
CA VAL A 45 7.40 5.23 -16.85
C VAL A 45 7.35 6.52 -16.02
N ASN A 46 7.22 7.67 -16.66
CA ASN A 46 7.13 8.96 -15.97
C ASN A 46 5.84 9.07 -15.13
N ASN A 47 4.70 8.64 -15.68
CA ASN A 47 3.44 8.62 -14.94
C ASN A 47 3.52 7.68 -13.73
N ALA A 48 4.06 6.47 -13.91
CA ALA A 48 4.27 5.53 -12.81
C ALA A 48 5.21 6.10 -11.73
N LYS A 49 6.28 6.81 -12.13
CA LYS A 49 7.18 7.51 -11.19
C LYS A 49 6.44 8.59 -10.39
N ASN A 50 5.57 9.37 -11.04
CA ASN A 50 4.80 10.42 -10.38
C ASN A 50 3.84 9.84 -9.34
N GLU A 51 3.16 8.74 -9.66
CA GLU A 51 2.28 8.03 -8.72
C GLU A 51 3.04 7.53 -7.49
N ILE A 52 4.21 6.91 -7.70
CA ILE A 52 5.06 6.42 -6.60
C ILE A 52 5.59 7.57 -5.75
N SER A 53 6.02 8.67 -6.38
CA SER A 53 6.49 9.86 -5.66
C SER A 53 5.38 10.45 -4.79
N ALA A 54 4.17 10.59 -5.34
CA ALA A 54 3.02 11.11 -4.61
C ALA A 54 2.63 10.22 -3.41
N PHE A 55 2.66 8.89 -3.59
CA PHE A 55 2.40 7.96 -2.50
C PHE A 55 3.49 8.02 -1.43
N SER A 56 4.75 8.11 -1.84
CA SER A 56 5.89 8.23 -0.92
C SER A 56 5.80 9.51 -0.08
N ASP A 57 5.44 10.63 -0.69
CA ASP A 57 5.26 11.90 0.02
C ASP A 57 4.12 11.84 1.04
N MET A 58 3.00 11.21 0.68
CA MET A 58 1.89 10.97 1.60
C MET A 58 2.33 10.10 2.78
N TYR A 59 3.03 9.01 2.51
CA TYR A 59 3.50 8.06 3.51
C TYR A 59 4.48 8.71 4.49
N ASN A 60 5.47 9.44 4.00
CA ASN A 60 6.45 10.14 4.85
C ASN A 60 5.79 11.18 5.77
N ARG A 61 4.82 11.94 5.26
CA ARG A 61 4.06 12.92 6.07
C ARG A 61 3.19 12.24 7.12
N MET A 62 2.52 11.14 6.75
CA MET A 62 1.71 10.34 7.66
C MET A 62 2.55 9.78 8.80
N LEU A 63 3.69 9.16 8.49
CA LEU A 63 4.60 8.61 9.49
C LEU A 63 5.05 9.68 10.49
N LYS A 64 5.50 10.84 9.99
CA LYS A 64 5.93 11.95 10.86
C LYS A 64 4.80 12.40 11.79
N GLN A 65 3.60 12.56 11.26
CA GLN A 65 2.44 13.02 12.03
C GLN A 65 1.98 12.01 13.07
N CYS A 66 1.95 10.72 12.74
CA CYS A 66 1.54 9.68 13.69
C CYS A 66 2.60 9.43 14.75
N PHE A 67 3.87 9.50 14.38
CA PHE A 67 4.96 9.41 15.34
C PHE A 67 4.92 10.57 16.35
N GLU A 68 4.79 11.81 15.88
CA GLU A 68 4.68 13.00 16.75
C GLU A 68 3.45 12.97 17.67
N LYS A 69 2.35 12.34 17.26
CA LYS A 69 1.10 12.27 18.04
C LYS A 69 1.01 11.10 19.00
N CYS A 70 1.65 9.98 18.67
CA CYS A 70 1.49 8.72 19.40
C CYS A 70 2.72 8.32 20.19
N VAL A 71 3.89 8.92 19.94
CA VAL A 71 5.15 8.61 20.63
C VAL A 71 5.69 9.88 21.30
N GLU A 72 5.32 10.09 22.56
CA GLU A 72 5.70 11.29 23.33
C GLU A 72 6.96 11.06 24.18
N HIS A 73 7.16 9.84 24.68
CA HIS A 73 8.27 9.51 25.57
C HIS A 73 8.97 8.21 25.17
N TYR A 74 10.27 8.31 24.91
CA TYR A 74 11.13 7.17 24.60
C TYR A 74 11.58 6.51 25.89
N HIS A 75 10.79 5.56 26.37
CA HIS A 75 11.14 4.77 27.55
C HIS A 75 11.85 3.47 27.18
N ASP A 76 11.38 2.80 26.13
CA ASP A 76 11.87 1.50 25.67
C ASP A 76 12.03 1.48 24.13
N GLY A 77 12.75 0.50 23.60
CA GLY A 77 12.91 0.30 22.16
C GLY A 77 11.71 -0.35 21.45
N GLU A 78 10.71 -0.77 22.22
CA GLU A 78 9.47 -1.39 21.73
C GLU A 78 8.29 -0.45 21.98
N LEU A 79 7.34 -0.44 21.04
CA LEU A 79 6.11 0.33 21.20
C LEU A 79 5.21 -0.31 22.24
N ALA A 80 4.75 0.47 23.21
CA ALA A 80 3.75 0.00 24.17
C ALA A 80 2.42 -0.33 23.47
N LEU A 81 1.60 -1.18 24.09
CA LEU A 81 0.28 -1.55 23.54
C LEU A 81 -0.60 -0.31 23.28
N GLY A 82 -0.49 0.73 24.12
CA GLY A 82 -1.20 1.99 23.94
C GLY A 82 -0.76 2.79 22.71
N GLU A 83 0.54 2.78 22.41
CA GLU A 83 1.12 3.48 21.24
C GLU A 83 0.74 2.75 19.95
N ASN A 84 0.78 1.42 19.93
CA ASN A 84 0.32 0.61 18.80
C ASN A 84 -1.13 0.94 18.43
N VAL A 85 -2.04 0.91 19.41
CA VAL A 85 -3.46 1.23 19.20
C VAL A 85 -3.66 2.70 18.81
N CYS A 86 -2.82 3.62 19.28
CA CYS A 86 -2.84 5.02 18.84
C CYS A 86 -2.47 5.14 17.36
N ILE A 87 -1.41 4.45 16.91
CA ILE A 87 -0.92 4.49 15.53
C ILE A 87 -2.01 4.01 14.57
N ASP A 88 -2.68 2.89 14.85
CA ASP A 88 -3.77 2.38 14.00
C ASP A 88 -4.89 3.42 13.83
N ARG A 89 -5.30 4.06 14.94
CA ARG A 89 -6.29 5.13 14.90
C ARG A 89 -5.78 6.38 14.20
N CYS A 90 -4.50 6.69 14.31
CA CYS A 90 -3.89 7.84 13.64
C CYS A 90 -3.91 7.65 12.12
N VAL A 91 -3.49 6.48 11.62
CA VAL A 91 -3.50 6.16 10.19
C VAL A 91 -4.93 6.25 9.63
N SER A 92 -5.90 5.64 10.32
CA SER A 92 -7.31 5.73 9.92
C SER A 92 -7.79 7.18 9.79
N LYS A 93 -7.50 8.03 10.80
CA LYS A 93 -7.85 9.45 10.77
C LYS A 93 -7.12 10.22 9.67
N TYR A 94 -5.85 9.90 9.41
CA TYR A 94 -5.05 10.57 8.39
C TYR A 94 -5.61 10.32 6.99
N VAL A 95 -5.95 9.08 6.67
CA VAL A 95 -6.55 8.72 5.37
C VAL A 95 -7.90 9.42 5.20
N SER A 96 -8.78 9.37 6.22
CA SER A 96 -10.07 10.08 6.15
C SER A 96 -9.92 11.60 6.04
N ALA A 97 -8.85 12.19 6.60
CA ALA A 97 -8.56 13.61 6.42
C ALA A 97 -8.06 13.89 5.00
N GLN A 98 -7.18 13.05 4.46
CA GLN A 98 -6.65 13.16 3.10
C GLN A 98 -7.77 13.11 2.05
N GLU A 99 -8.77 12.24 2.22
CA GLU A 99 -9.96 12.16 1.35
C GLU A 99 -10.76 13.48 1.34
N LYS A 100 -11.02 14.05 2.52
CA LYS A 100 -11.74 15.33 2.65
C LYS A 100 -10.97 16.49 2.05
N VAL A 101 -9.66 16.52 2.24
CA VAL A 101 -8.77 17.50 1.61
C VAL A 101 -8.82 17.35 0.09
N GLY A 102 -8.76 16.12 -0.44
CA GLY A 102 -8.91 15.83 -1.86
C GLY A 102 -10.23 16.37 -2.43
N ALA A 103 -11.36 16.05 -1.80
CA ALA A 103 -12.67 16.54 -2.21
C ALA A 103 -12.77 18.08 -2.21
N THR A 104 -12.17 18.72 -1.18
CA THR A 104 -12.14 20.18 -1.07
C THR A 104 -11.25 20.80 -2.15
N MET A 105 -10.07 20.23 -2.42
CA MET A 105 -9.17 20.70 -3.47
C MET A 105 -9.83 20.64 -4.84
N THR A 106 -10.52 19.54 -5.18
CA THR A 106 -11.28 19.45 -6.44
C THR A 106 -12.36 20.53 -6.54
N LYS A 107 -13.09 20.80 -5.45
CA LYS A 107 -14.09 21.86 -5.39
C LYS A 107 -13.47 23.26 -5.56
N VAL A 108 -12.32 23.52 -4.95
CA VAL A 108 -11.63 24.81 -5.07
C VAL A 108 -11.10 25.00 -6.49
N THR A 109 -10.50 23.97 -7.09
CA THR A 109 -9.99 24.03 -8.47
C THR A 109 -11.10 24.33 -9.48
N SER A 110 -12.30 23.74 -9.33
CA SER A 110 -13.42 24.03 -10.24
C SER A 110 -13.99 25.44 -10.09
N GLN A 111 -13.94 26.01 -8.88
CA GLN A 111 -14.33 27.40 -8.64
C GLN A 111 -13.29 28.40 -9.17
N MET A 112 -12.00 28.06 -9.08
CA MET A 112 -10.90 28.91 -9.55
C MET A 112 -10.84 29.02 -11.08
N GLN A 113 -11.38 28.05 -11.83
CA GLN A 113 -11.51 28.11 -13.29
C GLN A 113 -12.64 29.02 -13.79
N GLN A 114 -13.48 29.57 -12.90
CA GLN A 114 -14.59 30.45 -13.26
C GLN A 114 -14.28 31.95 -13.15
N ILE A 115 -13.02 32.31 -12.90
CA ILE A 115 -12.50 33.68 -12.92
C ILE A 115 -11.51 33.80 -14.07
#